data_AF-A0A9D5IL69-F1
#
_entry.id   AF-A0A9D5IL69-F1
#
_cell.length_a   1.000
_cell.length_b   1.000
_cell.length_c   1.000
_cell.angle_alpha   90.00
_cell.angle_beta   90.00
_cell.angle_gamma   90.00
#
_symmetry.space_group_name_H-M   'P 1'
#
loop_
_entity.id
_entity.type
_entity.pdbx_description
1 polymer ?
#
loop_
_entity_poly.entity_id
_entity_poly.type
_entity_poly.pdbx_seq_one_letter_code
_entity_poly.pdbx_strand_id
1 'polypeptide(L)'
;MNAPIYVTPPPVVPLPDLPPQQPGVIPQLLRQLIGLQQQQVGLLKAQIANQDSSVRWRNFLARWSEEFPNIGAACKQAAPALERAYLTLLRELTDRVNSADADDLENEFALGEFLDRFGMRLGQLSNILGQVGPLADATPTPASPAPPSSEGS
;
A
#
# COMPACT_ATOMS: atom_id res chain seq x y z
N MET A 1 -35.98 13.33 -90.79
CA MET A 1 -36.66 13.92 -89.61
C MET A 1 -35.81 13.58 -88.37
N ASN A 2 -35.10 14.57 -87.82
CA ASN A 2 -34.30 14.40 -86.59
C ASN A 2 -35.15 14.78 -85.38
N ALA A 3 -35.37 13.84 -84.46
CA ALA A 3 -35.94 14.12 -83.14
C ALA A 3 -34.79 14.40 -82.15
N PRO A 4 -34.86 15.45 -81.31
CA PRO A 4 -33.85 15.68 -80.30
C PRO A 4 -34.00 14.65 -79.16
N ILE A 5 -32.92 13.95 -78.85
CA ILE A 5 -32.79 13.09 -77.68
C ILE A 5 -32.77 13.99 -76.44
N TYR A 6 -33.79 13.91 -75.59
CA TYR A 6 -33.74 14.48 -74.25
C TYR A 6 -32.96 13.54 -73.34
N VAL A 7 -31.84 14.02 -72.78
CA VAL A 7 -31.12 13.36 -71.69
C VAL A 7 -31.75 13.81 -70.39
N THR A 8 -32.54 12.95 -69.75
CA THR A 8 -32.99 13.17 -68.37
C THR A 8 -31.87 12.79 -67.39
N PRO A 9 -31.53 13.65 -66.41
CA PRO A 9 -30.54 13.29 -65.39
C PRO A 9 -31.08 12.14 -64.50
N PRO A 10 -30.20 11.24 -64.02
CA PRO A 10 -30.62 10.11 -63.20
C PRO A 10 -31.18 10.60 -61.85
N PRO A 11 -32.14 9.86 -61.25
CA PRO A 11 -32.65 10.19 -59.93
C PRO A 11 -31.52 10.10 -58.90
N VAL A 12 -31.35 11.16 -58.10
CA VAL A 12 -30.45 11.16 -56.95
C VAL A 12 -31.05 10.21 -55.92
N VAL A 13 -30.44 9.03 -55.77
CA VAL A 13 -30.77 8.11 -54.68
C VAL A 13 -30.26 8.76 -53.39
N PRO A 14 -31.12 9.13 -52.42
CA PRO A 14 -30.65 9.61 -51.14
C PRO A 14 -29.87 8.48 -50.47
N LEU A 15 -28.62 8.76 -50.12
CA LEU A 15 -27.80 7.85 -49.33
C LEU A 15 -28.56 7.58 -48.01
N PRO A 16 -28.75 6.32 -47.58
CA PRO A 16 -29.38 6.05 -46.30
C PRO A 16 -28.58 6.75 -45.21
N ASP A 17 -29.26 7.58 -44.41
CA ASP A 17 -28.67 8.27 -43.27
C ASP A 17 -27.92 7.26 -42.41
N LEU A 18 -26.59 7.41 -42.36
CA LEU A 18 -25.76 6.67 -41.43
C LEU A 18 -26.36 6.90 -40.03
N PRO A 19 -26.59 5.84 -39.22
CA PRO A 19 -27.06 6.04 -37.85
C PRO A 19 -26.13 7.04 -37.16
N PRO A 20 -26.67 8.00 -36.38
CA PRO A 20 -25.87 9.05 -35.77
C PRO A 20 -24.76 8.39 -34.96
N GLN A 21 -23.50 8.56 -35.37
CA GLN A 21 -22.37 8.19 -34.55
C GLN A 21 -22.55 8.89 -33.22
N GLN A 22 -22.79 8.14 -32.13
CA GLN A 22 -23.10 8.71 -30.82
C GLN A 22 -22.00 9.71 -30.44
N PRO A 23 -22.26 11.03 -30.56
CA PRO A 23 -21.23 12.03 -30.37
C PRO A 23 -21.01 12.17 -28.87
N GLY A 24 -20.01 11.48 -28.34
CA GLY A 24 -19.70 11.53 -26.91
C GLY A 24 -19.05 10.27 -26.35
N VAL A 25 -19.26 9.10 -26.95
CA VAL A 25 -18.74 7.84 -26.38
C VAL A 25 -17.22 7.80 -26.44
N ILE A 26 -16.61 8.16 -27.57
CA ILE A 26 -15.15 8.21 -27.73
C ILE A 26 -14.50 9.19 -26.74
N PRO A 27 -14.91 10.47 -26.64
CA PRO A 27 -14.31 11.38 -25.67
C PRO A 27 -14.59 10.98 -24.22
N GLN A 28 -15.71 10.30 -23.93
CA GLN A 28 -16.01 9.77 -22.60
C GLN A 28 -15.10 8.60 -22.23
N LEU A 29 -14.87 7.66 -23.14
CA LEU A 29 -13.92 6.56 -22.97
C LEU A 29 -12.49 7.09 -22.79
N LEU A 30 -12.08 8.09 -23.57
CA LEU A 30 -10.77 8.73 -23.42
C LEU A 30 -10.63 9.40 -22.04
N ARG A 31 -11.66 10.08 -21.54
CA ARG A 31 -11.66 10.65 -20.18
C ARG A 31 -11.57 9.56 -19.11
N GLN A 32 -12.30 8.46 -19.27
CA GLN A 32 -12.20 7.31 -18.36
C GLN A 32 -10.81 6.69 -18.38
N LEU A 33 -10.21 6.52 -19.55
CA LEU A 33 -8.85 6.01 -19.71
C LEU A 33 -7.81 6.92 -19.04
N ILE A 34 -7.94 8.24 -19.21
CA ILE A 34 -7.08 9.22 -18.53
C ILE A 34 -7.26 9.12 -17.01
N GLY A 35 -8.49 8.97 -16.53
CA GLY A 35 -8.78 8.77 -15.11
C GLY A 35 -8.09 7.52 -14.54
N LEU A 36 -8.19 6.39 -15.26
CA LEU A 36 -7.50 5.16 -14.88
C LEU A 36 -5.98 5.31 -14.92
N GLN A 37 -5.42 5.99 -15.92
CA GLN A 37 -3.98 6.25 -15.99
C GLN A 37 -3.49 7.13 -14.83
N GLN A 38 -4.25 8.16 -14.46
CA GLN A 38 -3.92 9.00 -13.30
C GLN A 38 -3.92 8.19 -12.01
N GLN A 39 -4.91 7.31 -11.82
CA GLN A 39 -4.96 6.39 -10.68
C GLN A 39 -3.77 5.43 -10.68
N GLN A 40 -3.43 4.84 -11.82
CA GLN A 40 -2.28 3.94 -11.95
C GLN A 40 -0.96 4.65 -11.63
N VAL A 41 -0.75 5.87 -12.13
CA VAL A 41 0.42 6.69 -11.79
C VAL A 41 0.46 6.98 -10.29
N GLY A 42 -0.69 7.25 -9.67
CA GLY A 42 -0.79 7.41 -8.22
C GLY A 42 -0.33 6.18 -7.45
N LEU A 43 -0.80 4.99 -7.84
CA LEU A 43 -0.39 3.72 -7.24
C LEU A 43 1.09 3.43 -7.43
N LEU A 44 1.64 3.66 -8.63
CA LEU A 44 3.06 3.47 -8.91
C LEU A 44 3.93 4.40 -8.08
N LYS A 45 3.55 5.68 -7.93
CA LYS A 45 4.25 6.63 -7.05
C LYS A 45 4.27 6.14 -5.60
N ALA A 46 3.14 5.65 -5.09
CA ALA A 46 3.06 5.08 -3.74
C ALA A 46 3.96 3.84 -3.58
N GLN A 47 3.99 2.96 -4.58
CA GLN A 47 4.85 1.79 -4.59
C GLN A 47 6.34 2.15 -4.59
N ILE A 48 6.76 3.15 -5.38
CA ILE A 48 8.15 3.63 -5.40
C ILE A 48 8.54 4.19 -4.04
N ALA A 49 7.67 4.98 -3.39
CA ALA A 49 7.95 5.51 -2.05
C ALA A 49 8.18 4.40 -1.01
N ASN A 50 7.40 3.31 -1.08
CA ASN A 50 7.58 2.14 -0.21
C ASN A 50 8.84 1.34 -0.53
N GLN A 51 9.27 1.27 -1.80
CA GLN A 51 10.52 0.59 -2.14
C GLN A 51 11.74 1.40 -1.70
N ASP A 52 11.71 2.72 -1.84
CA ASP A 52 12.83 3.58 -1.46
C ASP A 52 13.16 3.46 0.03
N SER A 53 12.14 3.40 0.90
CA SER A 53 12.35 3.19 2.34
C SER A 53 13.04 1.85 2.64
N SER A 54 12.65 0.76 1.98
CA SER A 54 13.29 -0.56 2.12
C SER A 54 14.74 -0.57 1.61
N VAL A 55 15.02 0.08 0.46
CA VAL A 55 16.38 0.20 -0.09
C VAL A 55 17.27 0.97 0.88
N ARG A 56 16.78 2.07 1.47
CA ARG A 56 17.52 2.88 2.44
C ARG A 56 17.95 2.07 3.65
N TRP A 57 17.06 1.25 4.22
CA TRP A 57 17.38 0.38 5.35
C TRP A 57 18.37 -0.73 4.99
N ARG A 58 18.26 -1.31 3.79
CA ARG A 58 19.25 -2.28 3.29
C ARG A 58 20.64 -1.68 3.16
N ASN A 59 20.75 -0.48 2.60
CA ASN A 59 22.02 0.23 2.50
C ASN A 59 22.59 0.59 3.87
N PHE A 60 21.73 0.99 4.83
CA PHE A 60 22.13 1.25 6.21
C PHE A 60 22.72 0.00 6.88
N LEU A 61 22.06 -1.16 6.76
CA LEU A 61 22.54 -2.43 7.30
C LEU A 61 23.85 -2.88 6.64
N ALA A 62 23.96 -2.72 5.32
CA ALA A 62 25.18 -3.06 4.58
C ALA A 62 26.38 -2.23 5.07
N ARG A 63 26.18 -0.92 5.29
CA ARG A 63 27.22 0.00 5.77
C ARG A 63 27.79 -0.42 7.14
N TRP A 64 26.97 -0.99 8.01
CA TRP A 64 27.35 -1.34 9.39
C TRP A 64 27.51 -2.85 9.60
N SER A 65 27.60 -3.63 8.52
CA SER A 65 27.57 -5.09 8.58
C SER A 65 28.79 -5.71 9.26
N GLU A 66 29.96 -5.06 9.18
CA GLU A 66 31.20 -5.51 9.83
C GLU A 66 31.17 -5.31 11.36
N GLU A 67 30.63 -4.18 11.82
CA GLU A 67 30.57 -3.83 13.25
C GLU A 67 29.38 -4.48 13.97
N PHE A 68 28.25 -4.63 13.28
CA PHE A 68 27.01 -5.18 13.84
C PHE A 68 26.49 -6.35 12.99
N PRO A 69 27.22 -7.49 12.97
CA PRO A 69 26.80 -8.66 12.21
C PRO A 69 25.47 -9.20 12.74
N ASN A 70 24.62 -9.67 11.84
CA ASN A 70 23.31 -10.28 12.14
C ASN A 70 22.29 -9.38 12.85
N ILE A 71 22.53 -8.07 12.99
CA ILE A 71 21.62 -7.17 13.72
C ILE A 71 20.20 -7.22 13.19
N GLY A 72 20.01 -7.23 11.88
CA GLY A 72 18.66 -7.30 11.33
C GLY A 72 17.99 -8.67 11.54
N ALA A 73 18.75 -9.77 11.59
CA ALA A 73 18.21 -11.09 11.95
C ALA A 73 17.81 -11.13 13.43
N ALA A 74 18.59 -10.48 14.30
CA ALA A 74 18.23 -10.28 15.70
C ALA A 74 16.96 -9.41 15.83
N CYS A 75 16.82 -8.33 15.05
CA CYS A 75 15.59 -7.53 14.96
C CYS A 75 14.39 -8.39 14.55
N LYS A 76 14.55 -9.24 13.53
CA LYS A 76 13.51 -10.18 13.07
C LYS A 76 13.12 -11.21 14.14
N GLN A 77 14.07 -11.67 14.95
CA GLN A 77 13.80 -12.56 16.08
C GLN A 77 13.13 -11.85 17.26
N ALA A 78 13.47 -10.59 17.52
CA ALA A 78 12.92 -9.80 18.62
C ALA A 78 11.53 -9.22 18.31
N ALA A 79 11.22 -8.96 17.04
CA ALA A 79 9.96 -8.35 16.61
C ALA A 79 8.70 -9.02 17.19
N PRO A 80 8.54 -10.38 17.15
CA PRO A 80 7.36 -11.02 17.71
C PRO A 80 7.22 -10.85 19.23
N ALA A 81 8.33 -10.70 19.96
CA ALA A 81 8.28 -10.47 21.40
C ALA A 81 7.81 -9.03 21.70
N LEU A 82 8.31 -8.05 20.93
CA LEU A 82 7.90 -6.65 21.03
C LEU A 82 6.42 -6.45 20.65
N GLU A 83 5.96 -7.11 19.58
CA GLU A 83 4.56 -7.11 19.16
C GLU A 83 3.64 -7.68 20.25
N ARG A 84 4.03 -8.80 20.86
CA ARG A 84 3.27 -9.38 21.99
C ARG A 84 3.21 -8.43 23.18
N ALA A 85 4.31 -7.77 23.52
CA ALA A 85 4.34 -6.77 24.60
C ALA A 85 3.38 -5.60 24.29
N TYR A 86 3.36 -5.14 23.03
CA TYR A 86 2.48 -4.05 22.59
C TYR A 86 1.01 -4.44 22.66
N LEU A 87 0.67 -5.63 22.16
CA LEU A 87 -0.69 -6.15 22.24
C LEU A 87 -1.13 -6.39 23.69
N THR A 88 -0.22 -6.81 24.57
CA THR A 88 -0.52 -6.97 26.01
C THR A 88 -0.87 -5.63 26.63
N LEU A 89 -0.11 -4.58 26.33
CA LEU A 89 -0.36 -3.25 26.88
C LEU A 89 -1.63 -2.62 26.30
N LEU A 90 -1.93 -2.84 25.02
CA LEU A 90 -3.22 -2.47 24.42
C LEU A 90 -4.39 -3.19 25.07
N ARG A 91 -4.23 -4.49 25.38
CA ARG A 91 -5.27 -5.25 26.08
C ARG A 91 -5.51 -4.66 27.46
N GLU A 92 -4.47 -4.40 28.24
CA GLU A 92 -4.61 -3.79 29.58
C GLU A 92 -5.31 -2.43 29.50
N LEU A 93 -4.95 -1.60 28.51
CA LEU A 93 -5.62 -0.33 28.25
C LEU A 93 -7.11 -0.55 27.97
N THR A 94 -7.41 -1.46 27.04
CA THR A 94 -8.78 -1.73 26.59
C THR A 94 -9.64 -2.29 27.72
N ASP A 95 -9.10 -3.22 28.51
CA ASP A 95 -9.75 -3.77 29.70
C ASP A 95 -10.04 -2.66 30.72
N ARG A 96 -9.10 -1.72 30.93
CA ARG A 96 -9.30 -0.58 31.82
C ARG A 96 -10.39 0.37 31.33
N VAL A 97 -10.43 0.67 30.04
CA VAL A 97 -11.47 1.53 29.45
C VAL A 97 -12.84 0.88 29.58
N ASN A 98 -12.94 -0.42 29.31
CA ASN A 98 -14.21 -1.16 29.39
C ASN A 98 -14.68 -1.39 30.83
N SER A 99 -13.77 -1.34 31.80
CA SER A 99 -14.09 -1.51 33.23
C SER A 99 -14.26 -0.19 33.97
N ALA A 100 -13.96 0.95 33.34
CA ALA A 100 -14.16 2.26 33.93
C ALA A 100 -15.64 2.65 33.83
N ASP A 101 -16.18 3.23 34.90
CA ASP A 101 -17.50 3.87 34.83
C ASP A 101 -17.43 5.05 33.85
N ALA A 102 -18.54 5.34 33.16
CA ALA A 102 -18.58 6.37 32.14
C ALA A 102 -18.11 7.75 32.65
N ASP A 103 -18.41 8.07 33.92
CA ASP A 103 -18.01 9.33 34.58
C ASP A 103 -16.49 9.40 34.88
N ASP A 104 -15.81 8.26 35.01
CA ASP A 104 -14.42 8.19 35.46
C ASP A 104 -13.45 8.64 34.35
N LEU A 105 -13.78 8.42 33.08
CA LEU A 105 -13.01 8.91 31.93
C LEU A 105 -13.38 10.33 31.51
N GLU A 106 -14.53 10.85 31.96
CA GLU A 106 -14.92 12.25 31.78
C GLU A 106 -14.23 13.19 32.78
N ASN A 107 -13.77 12.65 33.92
CA ASN A 107 -12.97 13.38 34.89
C ASN A 107 -11.55 13.63 34.36
N GLU A 108 -11.21 14.91 34.15
CA GLU A 108 -9.92 15.37 33.60
C GLU A 108 -8.71 14.86 34.41
N PHE A 109 -8.85 14.69 35.73
CA PHE A 109 -7.79 14.12 36.57
C PHE A 109 -7.55 12.63 36.27
N ALA A 110 -8.62 11.85 36.23
CA ALA A 110 -8.54 10.40 35.97
C ALA A 110 -8.13 10.09 34.53
N LEU A 111 -8.56 10.92 33.57
CA LEU A 111 -8.06 10.89 32.19
C LEU A 111 -6.56 11.21 32.14
N GLY A 112 -6.09 12.20 32.90
CA GLY A 112 -4.68 12.55 32.99
C GLY A 112 -3.82 11.39 33.52
N GLU A 113 -4.24 10.74 34.60
CA GLU A 113 -3.55 9.58 35.16
C GLU A 113 -3.55 8.39 34.18
N PHE A 114 -4.67 8.17 33.50
CA PHE A 114 -4.78 7.13 32.47
C PHE A 114 -3.80 7.38 31.30
N LEU A 115 -3.74 8.62 30.80
CA LEU A 115 -2.82 9.01 29.73
C LEU A 115 -1.36 8.92 30.15
N ASP A 116 -1.02 9.28 31.39
CA ASP A 116 0.35 9.14 31.89
C ASP A 116 0.77 7.65 31.98
N ARG A 117 -0.13 6.80 32.51
CA ARG A 117 0.13 5.37 32.68
C ARG A 117 0.29 4.63 31.36
N PHE A 118 -0.58 4.88 30.38
CA PHE A 118 -0.61 4.12 29.13
C PHE A 118 -0.01 4.86 27.93
N GLY A 119 -0.19 6.17 27.84
CA GLY A 119 0.19 6.98 26.68
C GLY A 119 1.69 6.94 26.41
N MET A 120 2.52 7.20 27.44
CA MET A 120 3.97 7.20 27.27
C MET A 120 4.48 5.80 26.86
N ARG A 121 4.01 4.74 27.52
CA ARG A 121 4.47 3.37 27.27
C ARG A 121 4.05 2.87 25.90
N LEU A 122 2.81 3.14 25.47
CA LEU A 122 2.33 2.84 24.11
C LEU A 122 3.14 3.59 23.06
N GLY A 123 3.35 4.90 23.26
CA GLY A 123 4.09 5.73 22.32
C GLY A 123 5.53 5.25 22.15
N GLN A 124 6.22 4.95 23.25
CA GLN A 124 7.58 4.43 23.24
C GLN A 124 7.66 3.08 22.54
N LEU A 125 6.80 2.14 22.89
CA LEU A 125 6.83 0.79 22.31
C LEU A 125 6.43 0.77 20.84
N SER A 126 5.46 1.60 20.45
CA SER A 126 5.09 1.82 19.04
C SER A 126 6.27 2.40 18.23
N ASN A 127 6.99 3.38 18.79
CA ASN A 127 8.17 3.94 18.14
C ASN A 127 9.28 2.89 17.97
N ILE A 128 9.53 2.07 19.00
CA ILE A 128 10.50 0.96 18.91
C ILE A 128 10.10 -0.01 17.81
N LEU A 129 8.82 -0.44 17.76
CA LEU A 129 8.32 -1.32 16.71
C LEU A 129 8.46 -0.69 15.32
N GLY A 130 8.18 0.61 15.18
CA GLY A 130 8.34 1.36 13.94
C GLY A 130 9.79 1.45 13.44
N GLN A 131 10.76 1.32 14.34
CA GLN A 131 12.19 1.27 14.00
C GLN A 131 12.67 -0.15 13.73
N VAL A 132 12.23 -1.13 14.54
CA VAL A 132 12.64 -2.54 14.44
C VAL A 132 12.03 -3.21 13.21
N GLY A 133 10.78 -2.90 12.85
CA GLY A 133 10.08 -3.50 11.71
C GLY A 133 10.82 -3.33 10.38
N PRO A 134 11.14 -2.10 9.95
CA PRO A 134 11.89 -1.87 8.71
C PRO A 134 13.28 -2.51 8.71
N LEU A 135 13.95 -2.58 9.86
CA LEU A 135 15.24 -3.26 10.01
C LEU A 135 15.11 -4.79 9.86
N ALA A 136 14.05 -5.38 10.41
CA ALA A 136 13.73 -6.79 10.24
C ALA A 136 13.39 -7.11 8.78
N ASP A 137 12.57 -6.29 8.13
CA ASP A 137 12.13 -6.49 6.73
C ASP A 137 13.25 -6.27 5.71
N ALA A 138 14.19 -5.38 6.02
CA ALA A 138 15.37 -5.14 5.19
C ALA A 138 16.36 -6.31 5.20
N THR A 139 16.21 -7.30 6.09
CA THR A 139 17.11 -8.45 6.09
C THR A 139 16.80 -9.44 4.97
N PRO A 140 17.81 -9.79 4.14
CA PRO A 140 17.67 -10.92 3.25
C PRO A 140 17.36 -12.16 4.08
N THR A 141 16.26 -12.85 3.79
CA THR A 141 16.03 -14.17 4.37
C THR A 141 17.13 -15.09 3.84
N PRO A 142 17.93 -15.75 4.70
CA PRO A 142 18.95 -16.66 4.22
C PRO A 142 18.26 -17.73 3.36
N ALA A 143 18.66 -17.82 2.10
CA ALA A 143 18.17 -18.84 1.19
C ALA A 143 18.41 -20.21 1.85
N SER A 144 17.34 -20.98 2.02
CA SER A 144 17.44 -22.35 2.52
C SER A 144 18.52 -23.09 1.72
N PRO A 145 19.48 -23.77 2.37
CA PRO A 145 20.49 -24.53 1.64
C PRO A 145 19.77 -25.55 0.76
N ALA A 146 20.13 -25.56 -0.53
CA ALA A 146 19.61 -26.50 -1.51
C ALA A 146 19.78 -27.94 -0.96
N PRO A 147 18.76 -28.81 -1.10
CA PRO A 147 18.89 -30.19 -0.64
C PRO A 147 20.12 -30.82 -1.32
N PRO A 148 20.94 -31.60 -0.60
CA PRO A 148 22.10 -32.24 -1.18
C PRO A 148 21.63 -33.08 -2.36
N SER A 149 22.18 -32.77 -3.54
CA SER A 149 22.01 -33.60 -4.72
C SER A 149 22.48 -35.00 -4.35
N SER A 150 21.56 -35.96 -4.38
CA SER A 150 21.90 -37.37 -4.22
C SER A 150 22.75 -37.81 -5.42
N GLU A 151 24.05 -37.57 -5.35
CA GLU A 151 25.05 -38.24 -6.19
C GLU A 151 25.12 -39.71 -5.77
N GLY A 152 24.59 -40.56 -6.65
CA GLY A 152 25.14 -41.86 -7.02
C GLY A 152 25.30 -42.94 -5.94
N SER A 153 24.44 -43.95 -6.00
CA SER A 153 24.83 -45.37 -6.11
C SER A 153 23.68 -46.20 -6.63
#